data_AF-A0A7C4CUT8-F1
#
_entry.id   AF-A0A7C4CUT8-F1
#
_cell.length_a   1.000
_cell.length_b   1.000
_cell.length_c   1.000
_cell.angle_alpha   90.00
_cell.angle_beta   90.00
_cell.angle_gamma   90.00
#
_symmetry.space_group_name_H-M   'P 1'
#
loop_
_entity.id
_entity.type
_entity.pdbx_description
1 polymer ?
#
loop_
_entity_poly.entity_id
_entity_poly.type
_entity_poly.pdbx_seq_one_letter_code
_entity_poly.pdbx_strand_id
1 'polypeptide(L)' 'MSIALIKRRRRRPALMMEEEAIIRFLKERGGRALEVELREAFPHIPRTSMWRLVRRLEKMGRVKVRKVGLQNVVELK' A
#
# COMPACT_ATOMS: atom_id res chain seq x y z
N MET A 1 11.14 42.36 -6.24
CA MET A 1 10.06 41.40 -6.56
C MET A 1 10.68 40.08 -6.94
N SER A 2 10.05 38.97 -6.53
CA SER A 2 10.34 37.59 -6.95
C SER A 2 11.41 36.84 -6.15
N ILE A 3 11.00 36.33 -4.98
CA ILE A 3 11.65 35.16 -4.37
C ILE A 3 11.32 33.96 -5.28
N ALA A 4 12.32 33.45 -5.98
CA ALA A 4 12.18 32.20 -6.74
C ALA A 4 12.07 31.04 -5.75
N LEU A 5 10.84 30.60 -5.49
CA LEU A 5 10.53 29.40 -4.71
C LEU A 5 11.04 28.17 -5.47
N ILE A 6 12.27 27.76 -5.18
CA ILE A 6 12.84 26.48 -5.61
C ILE A 6 11.98 25.37 -4.97
N LYS A 7 10.99 24.90 -5.72
CA LYS A 7 10.13 23.77 -5.38
C LYS A 7 11.01 22.52 -5.38
N ARG A 8 11.59 22.21 -4.21
CA ARG A 8 12.40 21.02 -3.93
C ARG A 8 11.63 19.79 -4.42
N ARG A 9 12.01 19.24 -5.58
CA ARG A 9 11.50 17.96 -6.11
C ARG A 9 11.91 16.88 -5.11
N ARG A 10 11.09 16.62 -4.09
CA ARG A 10 11.26 15.47 -3.22
C ARG A 10 11.13 14.23 -4.11
N ARG A 11 12.24 13.54 -4.39
CA ARG A 11 12.20 12.19 -4.94
C ARG A 11 11.34 11.37 -3.99
N ARG A 12 10.12 11.03 -4.40
CA ARG A 12 9.27 10.12 -3.62
C ARG A 12 10.00 8.77 -3.60
N PRO A 13 10.25 8.18 -2.42
CA PRO A 13 10.81 6.84 -2.37
C PRO A 13 9.87 5.88 -3.09
N ALA A 14 10.41 4.91 -3.84
CA ALA A 14 9.61 3.94 -4.62
C ALA A 14 8.56 3.22 -3.75
N LEU A 15 8.92 2.92 -2.50
CA LEU A 15 8.04 2.33 -1.49
C LEU A 15 6.76 3.17 -1.25
N MET A 16 6.81 4.50 -1.32
CA MET A 16 5.63 5.36 -1.19
C MET A 16 4.66 5.20 -2.37
N MET A 17 5.17 4.91 -3.58
CA MET A 17 4.33 4.69 -4.75
C MET A 17 3.61 3.33 -4.64
N GLU A 18 4.31 2.30 -4.18
CA GLU A 18 3.73 0.97 -3.95
C GLU A 18 2.67 1.01 -2.83
N GLU A 19 2.94 1.72 -1.73
CA GLU A 19 1.98 1.92 -0.63
C GLU A 19 0.70 2.62 -1.10
N GLU A 20 0.83 3.70 -1.87
CA GLU A 20 -0.33 4.41 -2.44
C GLU A 20 -1.10 3.53 -3.43
N ALA A 21 -0.41 2.71 -4.22
CA ALA A 21 -1.03 1.77 -5.15
C ALA A 21 -1.83 0.70 -4.41
N ILE A 22 -1.31 0.14 -3.31
CA ILE A 22 -2.04 -0.82 -2.46
C ILE A 22 -3.29 -0.16 -1.85
N ILE A 23 -3.17 1.06 -1.31
CA ILE A 23 -4.33 1.77 -0.76
C ILE A 23 -5.37 2.02 -1.85
N ARG A 24 -4.95 2.44 -3.04
CA ARG A 24 -5.87 2.69 -4.16
C ARG A 24 -6.57 1.41 -4.59
N PHE A 25 -5.83 0.32 -4.74
CA PHE A 25 -6.38 -1.00 -5.06
C PHE A 25 -7.43 -1.45 -4.03
N LEU A 26 -7.13 -1.28 -2.74
CA LEU A 26 -8.09 -1.59 -1.68
C LEU A 26 -9.36 -0.72 -1.77
N LYS A 27 -9.24 0.57 -2.11
CA LYS A 27 -10.41 1.45 -2.30
C LYS A 27 -11.29 1.01 -3.47
N GLU A 28 -10.67 0.65 -4.60
CA GLU A 28 -11.38 0.18 -5.79
C GLU A 28 -12.14 -1.13 -5.54
N ARG A 29 -11.63 -1.98 -4.64
CA ARG A 29 -12.25 -3.25 -4.21
C ARG A 29 -13.28 -3.11 -3.08
N GLY A 30 -13.70 -1.89 -2.74
CA GLY A 30 -14.69 -1.66 -1.67
C GLY A 30 -14.10 -1.68 -0.26
N GLY A 31 -12.80 -1.38 -0.12
CA GLY A 31 -12.13 -1.23 1.15
C GLY A 31 -11.46 -2.49 1.70
N ARG A 32 -11.48 -3.61 0.97
CA ARG A 32 -10.87 -4.87 1.41
C ARG A 32 -10.37 -5.70 0.23
N ALA A 33 -9.31 -6.47 0.45
CA ALA A 33 -8.82 -7.45 -0.52
C ALA A 33 -8.15 -8.64 0.19
N LEU A 34 -8.13 -9.79 -0.48
CA LEU A 34 -7.38 -10.96 -0.02
C LEU A 34 -5.89 -10.82 -0.34
N GLU A 35 -5.02 -11.48 0.43
CA GLU A 35 -3.58 -11.56 0.13
C GLU A 35 -3.33 -12.16 -1.26
N VAL A 36 -4.15 -13.12 -1.67
CA VAL A 36 -4.09 -13.73 -3.00
C VAL A 36 -4.38 -12.69 -4.09
N GLU A 37 -5.43 -11.90 -3.92
CA GLU A 37 -5.81 -10.84 -4.86
C GLU A 37 -4.76 -9.73 -4.93
N LEU A 38 -4.18 -9.34 -3.79
CA LEU A 38 -3.05 -8.42 -3.74
C LEU A 38 -1.84 -8.97 -4.49
N ARG A 39 -1.55 -10.27 -4.37
CA ARG A 39 -0.48 -10.92 -5.13
C ARG A 39 -0.74 -10.92 -6.63
N GLU A 40 -1.98 -11.14 -7.04
CA GLU A 40 -2.37 -11.13 -8.45
C GLU A 40 -2.32 -9.72 -9.04
N ALA A 41 -2.71 -8.70 -8.26
CA ALA A 41 -2.68 -7.30 -8.69
C ALA A 41 -1.25 -6.74 -8.81
N PHE A 42 -0.32 -7.23 -7.98
CA PHE A 42 1.07 -6.75 -7.94
C PHE A 42 2.07 -7.90 -8.15
N PRO A 43 2.11 -8.53 -9.34
CA PRO A 43 2.98 -9.68 -9.61
C PRO A 43 4.47 -9.33 -9.60
N HIS A 44 4.81 -8.06 -9.78
CA HIS A 44 6.17 -7.53 -9.76
C HIS A 44 6.73 -7.38 -8.32
N ILE A 45 5.87 -7.43 -7.29
CA ILE A 45 6.29 -7.29 -5.89
C ILE A 45 6.47 -8.69 -5.28
N PRO A 46 7.67 -9.03 -4.78
CA PRO A 46 7.88 -10.29 -4.06
C PRO A 46 6.99 -10.40 -2.83
N ARG A 47 6.54 -11.62 -2.48
CA ARG A 47 5.64 -11.87 -1.34
C ARG A 47 6.16 -11.29 -0.02
N THR A 48 7.47 -11.40 0.24
CA THR A 48 8.11 -10.85 1.44
C THR A 48 8.07 -9.32 1.47
N SER A 49 8.30 -8.67 0.33
CA SER A 49 8.20 -7.21 0.18
C SER A 49 6.76 -6.72 0.35
N MET A 50 5.78 -7.41 -0.24
CA MET A 50 4.35 -7.13 -0.07
C MET A 50 3.97 -7.11 1.42
N TRP A 51 4.39 -8.13 2.16
CA TRP A 51 4.17 -8.18 3.60
C TRP A 51 4.86 -7.07 4.38
N ARG A 52 6.06 -6.65 3.98
CA ARG A 52 6.69 -5.47 4.60
C ARG A 52 5.91 -4.19 4.33
N LEU A 53 5.35 -4.02 3.13
CA LEU A 53 4.51 -2.86 2.79
C LEU A 53 3.21 -2.87 3.59
N VAL A 54 2.49 -3.99 3.60
CA VAL A 54 1.23 -4.15 4.34
C VAL A 54 1.44 -3.94 5.83
N ARG A 55 2.48 -4.52 6.44
CA ARG A 55 2.83 -4.28 7.85
C ARG A 55 3.17 -2.83 8.14
N ARG A 56 3.82 -2.13 7.21
CA ARG A 56 4.11 -0.70 7.37
C ARG A 56 2.82 0.14 7.30
N LEU A 57 1.95 -0.16 6.35
CA LEU A 57 0.61 0.46 6.25
C LEU A 57 -0.23 0.21 7.50
N GLU A 58 -0.14 -1.00 8.07
CA GLU A 58 -0.80 -1.37 9.33
C GLU A 58 -0.23 -0.55 10.50
N LYS A 59 1.10 -0.44 10.60
CA LYS A 59 1.77 0.39 11.60
C LYS A 59 1.44 1.88 11.45
N MET A 60 1.23 2.36 10.23
CA MET A 60 0.76 3.72 9.94
C MET A 60 -0.75 3.91 10.20
N GLY A 61 -1.47 2.85 10.57
CA GLY A 61 -2.91 2.88 10.85
C GLY A 61 -3.79 3.08 9.61
N ARG A 62 -3.28 2.77 8.41
CA ARG A 62 -4.02 2.91 7.13
C ARG A 62 -4.79 1.66 6.76
N VAL A 63 -4.26 0.49 7.12
CA VAL A 63 -4.88 -0.81 6.85
C VAL A 63 -4.92 -1.65 8.12
N LYS A 64 -5.72 -2.71 8.10
CA LYS A 64 -5.81 -3.74 9.12
C LYS A 64 -5.74 -5.10 8.45
N VAL A 65 -4.88 -5.98 8.94
CA VAL A 65 -4.84 -7.37 8.45
C VAL A 65 -5.69 -8.24 9.38
N ARG A 66 -6.60 -9.01 8.81
CA ARG A 66 -7.43 -9.99 9.51
C ARG A 66 -7.26 -11.35 8.87
N LYS A 67 -7.18 -12.40 9.67
CA LYS A 67 -7.18 -13.77 9.15
C LYS A 67 -8.63 -14.27 9.06
N VAL A 68 -9.08 -14.63 7.87
CA VAL A 68 -10.41 -15.21 7.63
C VAL A 68 -10.19 -16.62 7.07
N GLY A 69 -10.41 -17.63 7.91
CA GLY A 69 -10.12 -19.02 7.61
C GLY A 69 -8.61 -19.25 7.36
N LEU A 70 -8.27 -19.71 6.16
CA LEU A 70 -6.89 -19.98 5.73
C LEU A 70 -6.22 -18.79 5.01
N GLN A 71 -6.93 -17.68 4.83
CA GLN A 71 -6.46 -16.53 4.05
C GLN A 71 -6.34 -15.28 4.91
N ASN A 72 -5.43 -14.38 4.51
CA ASN A 72 -5.30 -13.07 5.12
C ASN A 72 -6.07 -12.05 4.26
N VAL A 73 -6.96 -11.30 4.91
CA VAL A 73 -7.71 -10.18 4.35
C VAL A 73 -7.04 -8.90 4.83
N VAL A 74 -6.76 -8.00 3.90
CA VAL A 74 -6.29 -6.65 4.19
C VAL A 74 -7.47 -5.71 3.99
N GLU A 75 -7.86 -4.99 5.04
CA GLU A 75 -8.95 -4.02 5.02
C GLU A 75 -8.40 -2.62 5.24
N LEU A 76 -8.93 -1.61 4.55
CA LEU A 76 -8.68 -0.21 4.87
C LEU A 76 -9.33 0.12 6.22
N LYS A 77 -8.63 0.94 7.00
CA LYS A 77 -9.12 1.46 8.28
C LYS A 77 -9.81 2.82 8.09
#